data_AF-A0A9D0THX0-F1
#
_entry.id   AF-A0A9D0THX0-F1
#
_cell.length_a   1.000
_cell.length_b   1.000
_cell.length_c   1.000
_cell.angle_alpha   90.00
_cell.angle_beta   90.00
_cell.angle_gamma   90.00
#
_symmetry.space_group_name_H-M   'P 1'
#
loop_
_entity.id
_entity.type
_entity.pdbx_description
1 polymer ?
#
loop_
_entity_poly.entity_id
_entity_poly.type
_entity_poly.pdbx_seq_one_letter_code
_entity_poly.pdbx_strand_id
1 'polypeptide(L)'
;MSTSILSVRVNANERDLLESAAAQAHTSLSDFMRRKALEAAEGEIMERRVITIPAGDWEAFEAWVDAPSEEIPALNELAGRPPTWCE
;
A
#
# COMPACT_ATOMS: atom_id res chain seq x y z
N MET A 1 -4.67 23.11 -4.09
CA MET A 1 -3.81 21.97 -3.70
C MET A 1 -2.39 22.47 -3.62
N SER A 2 -1.74 22.30 -2.47
CA SER A 2 -0.36 22.76 -2.26
C SER A 2 0.60 21.73 -2.88
N THR A 3 1.49 22.16 -3.77
CA THR A 3 2.56 21.30 -4.29
C THR A 3 3.75 21.29 -3.34
N SER A 4 4.44 20.16 -3.23
CA SER A 4 5.68 20.02 -2.46
C SER A 4 6.79 19.46 -3.36
N ILE A 5 8.03 19.87 -3.12
CA ILE A 5 9.19 19.47 -3.93
C ILE A 5 9.81 18.21 -3.33
N LEU A 6 9.98 17.18 -4.16
CA LEU A 6 10.74 15.97 -3.81
C LEU A 6 12.16 16.07 -4.40
N SER A 7 13.17 16.11 -3.54
CA SER A 7 14.58 16.16 -3.93
C SER A 7 15.23 14.79 -3.73
N VAL A 8 15.79 14.21 -4.79
CA VAL A 8 16.47 12.91 -4.76
C VAL A 8 17.90 13.08 -5.28
N ARG A 9 18.87 12.51 -4.55
CA ARG A 9 20.27 12.49 -4.98
C ARG A 9 20.49 11.26 -5.84
N VAL A 10 21.15 11.45 -6.97
CA VAL A 10 21.56 10.41 -7.92
C VAL A 10 22.99 10.69 -8.37
N ASN A 11 23.73 9.64 -8.71
CA ASN A 11 25.02 9.78 -9.38
C ASN A 11 24.84 10.01 -10.89
N ALA A 12 25.93 10.28 -11.61
CA ALA A 12 25.89 10.59 -13.04
C ALA A 12 25.31 9.43 -13.88
N ASN A 13 25.75 8.19 -13.61
CA ASN A 13 25.30 7.01 -14.36
C ASN A 13 23.81 6.74 -14.16
N GLU A 14 23.31 6.90 -12.92
CA GLU A 14 21.89 6.79 -12.60
C GLU A 14 21.07 7.86 -13.32
N ARG A 15 21.56 9.10 -13.35
CA ARG A 15 20.90 10.20 -14.05
C ARG A 15 20.81 9.94 -15.55
N ASP A 16 21.90 9.52 -16.19
CA ASP A 16 21.95 9.24 -17.64
C ASP A 16 20.97 8.13 -18.03
N LEU A 17 20.87 7.09 -17.19
CA LEU A 17 19.90 6.02 -17.37
C LEU A 17 18.45 6.53 -17.30
N LEU A 18 18.15 7.34 -16.29
CA LEU A 18 16.80 7.90 -16.11
C LEU A 18 16.42 8.87 -17.24
N GLU A 19 17.36 9.68 -17.72
CA GLU A 19 17.14 10.58 -18.86
C GLU A 19 16.91 9.79 -20.16
N SER A 20 17.70 8.72 -20.38
CA SER A 20 17.51 7.82 -21.52
C SER A 20 16.14 7.13 -21.51
N ALA A 21 15.68 6.73 -20.32
CA ALA A 21 14.36 6.12 -20.16
C ALA A 21 13.22 7.14 -20.37
N ALA A 22 13.37 8.37 -19.85
CA ALA A 22 12.41 9.45 -20.06
C ALA A 22 12.30 9.85 -21.54
N ALA A 23 13.43 9.89 -22.25
CA ALA A 23 13.48 10.16 -23.69
C ALA A 23 12.74 9.10 -24.50
N GLN A 24 12.95 7.81 -24.18
CA GLN A 24 12.21 6.70 -24.80
C GLN A 24 10.71 6.76 -24.51
N ALA A 25 10.33 7.23 -23.33
CA ALA A 25 8.94 7.43 -22.93
C ALA A 25 8.34 8.76 -23.44
N HIS A 26 9.07 9.53 -24.27
CA HIS A 26 8.66 10.83 -24.82
C HIS A 26 8.14 11.80 -23.76
N THR A 27 8.81 11.87 -22.61
CA THR A 27 8.39 12.70 -21.48
C THR A 27 9.58 13.40 -20.82
N SER A 28 9.30 14.35 -19.94
CA SER A 28 10.34 15.00 -19.14
C SER A 28 10.88 14.05 -18.06
N LEU A 29 12.13 14.24 -17.63
CA LEU A 29 12.71 13.46 -16.54
C LEU A 29 11.85 13.54 -15.26
N SER A 30 11.32 14.72 -14.94
CA SER A 30 10.47 14.94 -13.76
C SER A 30 9.13 14.21 -13.87
N ASP A 31 8.48 14.24 -15.03
CA ASP A 31 7.20 13.53 -15.25
C ASP A 31 7.40 12.02 -15.28
N PHE A 32 8.49 11.54 -15.89
CA PHE A 32 8.89 10.14 -15.87
C PHE A 32 9.06 9.64 -14.43
N MET A 33 9.89 10.35 -13.64
CA MET A 33 10.15 10.02 -12.24
C MET A 33 8.89 10.05 -11.39
N ARG A 34 8.04 11.08 -11.55
CA ARG A 34 6.76 11.18 -10.82
C ARG A 34 5.88 9.96 -11.10
N ARG A 35 5.70 9.61 -12.37
CA ARG A 35 4.87 8.47 -12.77
C ARG A 35 5.41 7.15 -12.24
N LYS A 36 6.71 6.89 -12.41
CA LYS A 36 7.33 5.65 -11.96
C LYS A 36 7.36 5.51 -10.44
N ALA A 37 7.55 6.60 -9.71
CA ALA A 37 7.47 6.60 -8.25
C ALA A 37 6.05 6.26 -7.76
N LEU A 38 5.00 6.81 -8.41
CA LEU A 38 3.62 6.49 -8.07
C LEU A 38 3.27 5.04 -8.39
N GLU A 39 3.62 4.55 -9.59
CA GLU A 39 3.40 3.16 -10.00
C GLU A 39 4.04 2.16 -9.03
N ALA A 40 5.29 2.43 -8.61
CA ALA A 40 5.97 1.60 -7.62
C ALA A 40 5.30 1.66 -6.23
N ALA A 41 4.88 2.84 -5.80
CA ALA A 41 4.18 3.01 -4.52
C ALA A 41 2.82 2.29 -4.51
N GLU A 42 2.06 2.37 -5.61
CA GLU A 42 0.79 1.67 -5.78
C GLU A 42 0.98 0.15 -5.75
N GLY A 43 2.00 -0.36 -6.44
CA GLY A 43 2.35 -1.79 -6.41
C GLY A 43 2.65 -2.29 -5.01
N GLU A 44 3.50 -1.59 -4.27
CA GLU A 44 3.88 -1.95 -2.89
C GLU A 44 2.68 -1.90 -1.93
N ILE A 45 1.78 -0.93 -2.10
CA ILE A 45 0.56 -0.82 -1.28
C ILE A 45 -0.43 -1.95 -1.61
N MET A 46 -0.54 -2.35 -2.88
CA MET A 46 -1.42 -3.45 -3.29
C MET A 46 -0.91 -4.82 -2.86
N GLU A 47 0.40 -5.06 -2.95
CA GLU A 47 1.01 -6.34 -2.58
C GLU A 47 0.79 -6.67 -1.08
N ARG A 48 0.63 -5.63 -0.25
CA ARG A 48 0.30 -5.78 1.19
C ARG A 48 -1.13 -6.24 1.51
N ARG A 49 -1.97 -6.59 0.53
CA ARG A 49 -3.40 -6.89 0.80
C ARG A 49 -3.93 -8.21 0.26
N VAL A 50 -3.09 -9.10 -0.27
CA VAL A 50 -3.56 -10.42 -0.71
C VAL A 50 -3.32 -11.45 0.40
N ILE A 51 -4.34 -11.70 1.21
CA ILE A 51 -4.36 -12.87 2.10
C ILE A 51 -4.94 -14.02 1.31
N THR A 52 -4.09 -14.96 0.89
CA THR A 52 -4.53 -16.16 0.17
C THR A 52 -4.93 -17.24 1.17
N ILE A 53 -6.16 -17.71 1.08
CA ILE A 53 -6.65 -18.89 1.82
C ILE A 53 -6.33 -20.12 0.96
N PRO A 54 -5.58 -21.11 1.47
CA PRO A 54 -5.36 -22.36 0.75
C PRO A 54 -6.68 -23.03 0.37
N ALA A 55 -6.74 -23.64 -0.81
CA ALA A 55 -7.99 -24.23 -1.32
C ALA A 55 -8.60 -25.29 -0.38
N GLY A 56 -7.77 -26.01 0.37
CA GLY A 56 -8.22 -27.00 1.35
C GLY A 56 -8.88 -26.40 2.60
N ASP A 57 -8.61 -25.12 2.89
CA ASP A 57 -9.15 -24.41 4.06
C ASP A 57 -10.34 -23.51 3.70
N TRP A 58 -10.71 -23.45 2.42
CA TRP A 58 -11.76 -22.56 1.92
C TRP A 58 -13.13 -22.86 2.53
N GLU A 59 -13.52 -24.13 2.57
CA GLU A 59 -14.81 -24.56 3.11
C GLU A 59 -14.93 -24.28 4.62
N ALA A 60 -13.84 -24.47 5.37
CA ALA A 60 -13.78 -24.17 6.79
C ALA A 60 -13.87 -22.66 7.06
N PHE A 61 -13.23 -21.85 6.21
CA PHE A 61 -13.34 -20.40 6.28
C PHE A 61 -14.75 -19.91 5.95
N GLU A 62 -15.39 -20.43 4.91
CA GLU A 62 -16.76 -20.08 4.53
C GLU A 62 -17.75 -20.40 5.65
N ALA A 63 -17.65 -21.59 6.25
CA ALA A 63 -18.45 -21.97 7.42
C ALA A 63 -18.22 -21.05 8.64
N TRP A 64 -16.99 -20.55 8.83
CA TRP A 64 -16.68 -19.58 9.89
C TRP A 64 -17.26 -18.20 9.62
N VAL A 65 -17.24 -17.73 8.37
CA VAL A 65 -17.81 -16.42 7.97
C VAL A 65 -19.33 -16.41 8.11
N ASP A 66 -20.00 -17.52 7.78
CA ASP A 66 -21.45 -17.64 7.88
C ASP A 66 -21.96 -17.90 9.31
N ALA A 67 -21.06 -18.19 10.26
CA ALA A 67 -21.42 -18.40 11.65
C ALA A 67 -21.90 -17.08 12.30
N PRO A 68 -22.95 -17.11 13.13
CA PRO A 68 -23.37 -15.92 13.86
C PRO A 68 -22.25 -15.45 14.79
N SER A 69 -22.12 -14.12 14.93
CA SER A 69 -21.14 -13.53 15.83
C SER A 69 -21.37 -13.98 17.26
N GLU A 70 -20.35 -14.54 17.89
CA GLU A 70 -20.35 -14.84 19.31
C GLU A 70 -20.12 -13.56 20.12
N GLU A 71 -20.93 -13.36 21.17
CA GLU A 71 -20.68 -12.28 22.12
C GLU A 71 -19.52 -12.64 23.04
N ILE A 72 -18.44 -11.88 22.96
CA ILE A 72 -17.28 -12.03 23.84
C ILE A 72 -17.30 -10.89 24.87
N PRO A 73 -17.66 -11.14 26.14
CA PRO A 73 -17.82 -10.09 27.16
C PRO A 73 -16.58 -9.20 27.31
N ALA A 74 -15.38 -9.79 27.20
CA ALA A 74 -14.12 -9.06 27.28
C ALA A 74 -13.91 -8.06 26.12
N LEU A 75 -14.40 -8.38 24.91
CA LEU A 75 -14.33 -7.45 23.77
C LEU A 75 -15.30 -6.28 23.95
N ASN A 76 -16.49 -6.53 24.48
CA ASN A 76 -17.45 -5.48 24.82
C ASN A 76 -16.88 -4.51 25.88
N GLU A 77 -16.21 -5.06 26.90
CA GLU A 77 -15.54 -4.24 27.91
C GLU A 77 -14.42 -3.38 27.29
N LEU A 78 -13.60 -3.97 26.41
CA LEU A 78 -12.49 -3.26 25.75
C LEU A 78 -12.99 -2.15 24.82
N ALA A 79 -14.04 -2.40 24.03
CA ALA A 79 -14.60 -1.43 23.09
C ALA A 79 -15.20 -0.18 23.80
N GLY A 80 -15.60 -0.32 25.07
CA GLY A 80 -16.07 0.78 25.89
C GLY A 80 -14.98 1.66 26.49
N ARG A 81 -13.69 1.28 26.37
CA ARG A 81 -12.58 2.05 26.94
C ARG A 81 -12.19 3.20 26.00
N PRO A 82 -11.85 4.40 26.54
CA PRO A 82 -11.38 5.50 25.72
C PRO A 82 -10.06 5.12 25.02
N PRO A 83 -9.91 5.44 23.72
CA PRO A 83 -8.69 5.13 22.99
C PRO A 83 -7.51 5.96 23.52
N THR A 84 -6.34 5.34 23.60
CA THR A 84 -5.12 5.98 24.14
C THR A 84 -4.45 6.98 23.19
N TRP A 85 -4.94 7.11 21.96
CA TRP A 85 -4.36 7.96 20.91
C TRP A 85 -5.15 9.25 20.64
N CYS A 86 -6.18 9.53 21.45
CA CYS A 86 -6.97 10.77 21.38
C CYS A 86 -6.51 11.85 22.39
N GLU A 87 -5.25 11.80 22.84
CA GLU A 87 -4.62 12.89 23.61
C GLU A 87 -4.23 14.08 22.73
#